data_AF-A0A2S7IQ14-F1
#
_entry.id   AF-A0A2S7IQ14-F1
#
_cell.length_a   1.000
_cell.length_b   1.000
_cell.length_c   1.000
_cell.angle_alpha   90.00
_cell.angle_beta   90.00
_cell.angle_gamma   90.00
#
_symmetry.space_group_name_H-M   'P 1'
#
loop_
_entity.id
_entity.type
_entity.pdbx_description
1 polymer ?
#
loop_
_entity_poly.entity_id
_entity_poly.type
_entity_poly.pdbx_seq_one_letter_code
_entity_poly.pdbx_strand_id
1 'polypeptide(L)'
;MLIFACIAATIIAFIEVSSFLHKGDRSRGGLSYPFAFALLLALVGYTYYLSLVASIPYPFVLAGLVVVPGIALALYAVRHHDRSLSLPTFERPGRVLLLLVGLLAATLPFNKQIYRWGDWDAWAIWNLHAKYLFYPEYWTNLFTNKLVKTHPDYPLMLPSLVAYMWRGVETATPLAPMILAHLVYFAIPVTVFLGLTRFNYVFPAIVALCVFALDTKFIEIARSQYSDTLLAFFILIAFVMYKEAQHGIDRRLFFLLGFIAGSTTWIKNEGALFFLTFSFAVLCFHFRNFRTILHYAAGALIPFLILVHFKVVYAPANDLIHAGRGTDLLDLIGNPDRYGLIITYFFRTGFMYYSVILVLLTLLLVKKIAFVKSLPMLVVGLLLSGYFVIYLTTPNDLEWHLSQSIERLFHHIYPACLYLLLLKISTQSPGFKTVTI
;
A
#
# COMPACT_ATOMS: atom_id res chain seq x y z
N MET A 1 -13.49 -17.01 -22.69
CA MET A 1 -12.09 -17.19 -23.15
C MET A 1 -11.14 -16.13 -22.61
N LEU A 2 -11.66 -14.99 -22.14
CA LEU A 2 -10.85 -13.87 -21.67
C LEU A 2 -10.10 -14.17 -20.36
N ILE A 3 -10.53 -15.16 -19.56
CA ILE A 3 -9.90 -15.50 -18.29
C ILE A 3 -8.44 -15.94 -18.48
N PHE A 4 -8.17 -16.80 -19.47
CA PHE A 4 -6.80 -17.25 -19.76
C PHE A 4 -5.94 -16.10 -20.28
N ALA A 5 -6.49 -15.23 -21.13
CA ALA A 5 -5.80 -14.04 -21.62
C ALA A 5 -5.50 -13.06 -20.47
N CYS A 6 -6.44 -12.85 -19.55
CA CYS A 6 -6.26 -12.01 -18.36
C CYS A 6 -5.17 -12.55 -17.45
N ILE A 7 -5.19 -13.86 -17.15
CA ILE A 7 -4.17 -14.52 -16.33
C ILE A 7 -2.80 -14.42 -17.01
N ALA A 8 -2.73 -14.76 -18.31
CA ALA A 8 -1.49 -14.70 -19.08
C ALA A 8 -0.92 -13.27 -19.12
N ALA A 9 -1.73 -12.26 -19.45
CA ALA A 9 -1.32 -10.87 -19.51
C ALA A 9 -0.78 -10.39 -18.15
N THR A 10 -1.46 -10.75 -17.05
CA THR A 10 -1.04 -10.38 -15.69
C THR A 10 0.29 -11.03 -15.31
N ILE A 11 0.47 -12.32 -15.62
CA ILE A 11 1.71 -13.06 -15.33
C ILE A 11 2.87 -12.52 -16.19
N ILE A 12 2.65 -12.30 -17.48
CA ILE A 12 3.68 -11.77 -18.39
C ILE A 12 4.11 -10.38 -17.93
N ALA A 13 3.15 -9.48 -17.66
CA ALA A 13 3.45 -8.14 -17.16
C ALA A 13 4.21 -8.19 -15.82
N PHE A 14 3.85 -9.10 -14.91
CA PHE A 14 4.61 -9.31 -13.67
C PHE A 14 6.07 -9.71 -13.94
N ILE A 15 6.29 -10.67 -14.84
CA ILE A 15 7.62 -11.15 -15.24
C ILE A 15 8.43 -10.03 -15.87
N GLU A 16 7.83 -9.25 -16.77
CA GLU A 16 8.49 -8.12 -17.44
C GLU A 16 8.90 -7.03 -16.46
N VAL A 17 7.98 -6.61 -15.58
CA VAL A 17 8.25 -5.60 -14.55
C VAL A 17 9.31 -6.11 -13.56
N SER A 18 9.21 -7.36 -13.11
CA SER A 18 10.20 -7.98 -12.21
C SER A 18 11.58 -8.05 -12.86
N SER A 19 11.64 -8.44 -14.13
CA SER A 19 12.91 -8.50 -14.87
C SER A 19 13.51 -7.12 -15.08
N PHE A 20 12.69 -6.12 -15.42
CA PHE A 20 13.13 -4.73 -15.55
C PHE A 20 13.76 -4.20 -14.24
N LEU A 21 13.08 -4.43 -13.11
CA LEU A 21 13.60 -4.04 -11.79
C LEU A 21 14.89 -4.78 -11.42
N HIS A 22 14.95 -6.08 -11.69
CA HIS A 22 16.11 -6.91 -11.38
C HIS A 22 17.34 -6.53 -12.22
N LYS A 23 17.15 -6.27 -13.51
CA LYS A 23 18.23 -5.78 -14.38
C LYS A 23 18.74 -4.41 -13.98
N GLY A 24 17.87 -3.57 -13.41
CA GLY A 24 18.25 -2.26 -12.89
C GLY A 24 19.25 -2.33 -11.75
N ASP A 25 19.15 -3.39 -10.92
CA ASP A 25 20.04 -3.63 -9.79
C ASP A 25 19.88 -5.07 -9.29
N ARG A 26 20.79 -5.95 -9.73
CA ARG A 26 20.75 -7.37 -9.40
C ARG A 26 20.95 -7.61 -7.90
N SER A 27 21.55 -6.66 -7.16
CA SER A 27 21.83 -6.78 -5.73
C SER A 27 20.58 -6.75 -4.84
N ARG A 28 19.43 -6.30 -5.37
CA ARG A 28 18.15 -6.30 -4.65
C ARG A 28 17.65 -7.71 -4.38
N GLY A 29 18.09 -8.70 -5.16
CA GLY A 29 17.63 -10.08 -5.07
C GLY A 29 16.09 -10.15 -5.03
N GLY A 30 15.57 -10.92 -4.08
CA GLY A 30 14.13 -11.15 -3.92
C GLY A 30 13.26 -9.91 -3.70
N LEU A 31 13.80 -8.76 -3.26
CA LEU A 31 13.02 -7.52 -3.05
C LEU A 31 12.40 -6.97 -4.34
N SER A 32 12.91 -7.38 -5.51
CA SER A 32 12.32 -6.98 -6.79
C SER A 32 10.90 -7.55 -6.97
N TYR A 33 10.56 -8.69 -6.35
CA TYR A 33 9.23 -9.29 -6.44
C TYR A 33 8.12 -8.44 -5.80
N PRO A 34 8.21 -8.02 -4.53
CA PRO A 34 7.18 -7.16 -3.94
C PRO A 34 7.12 -5.77 -4.60
N PHE A 35 8.24 -5.23 -5.07
CA PHE A 35 8.23 -3.98 -5.86
C PHE A 35 7.49 -4.16 -7.19
N ALA A 36 7.76 -5.26 -7.90
CA ALA A 36 7.06 -5.58 -9.14
C ALA A 36 5.57 -5.80 -8.91
N PHE A 37 5.20 -6.45 -7.80
CA PHE A 37 3.80 -6.66 -7.44
C PHE A 37 3.08 -5.33 -7.19
N ALA A 38 3.66 -4.42 -6.40
CA ALA A 38 3.09 -3.09 -6.17
C ALA A 38 2.95 -2.28 -7.47
N LEU A 39 3.98 -2.30 -8.33
CA LEU A 39 3.92 -1.63 -9.63
C LEU A 39 2.86 -2.24 -10.54
N LEU A 40 2.72 -3.57 -10.58
CA LEU A 40 1.70 -4.24 -11.37
C LEU A 40 0.29 -3.85 -10.92
N LEU A 41 0.02 -3.87 -9.60
CA LEU A 41 -1.27 -3.44 -9.08
C LEU A 41 -1.58 -1.99 -9.49
N ALA A 42 -0.61 -1.09 -9.39
CA ALA A 42 -0.77 0.29 -9.82
C ALA A 42 -1.02 0.41 -11.33
N LEU A 43 -0.23 -0.29 -12.15
CA LEU A 43 -0.39 -0.30 -13.61
C LEU A 43 -1.75 -0.85 -14.04
N VAL A 44 -2.21 -1.95 -13.45
CA VAL A 44 -3.54 -2.49 -13.75
C VAL A 44 -4.63 -1.52 -13.32
N GLY A 45 -4.55 -0.96 -12.11
CA GLY A 45 -5.54 -0.01 -11.62
C GLY A 45 -5.64 1.27 -12.46
N TYR A 46 -4.49 1.80 -12.92
CA TYR A 46 -4.47 2.97 -13.80
C TYR A 46 -4.91 2.66 -15.23
N THR A 47 -4.38 1.60 -15.83
CA THR A 47 -4.73 1.25 -17.22
C THR A 47 -6.20 0.86 -17.35
N TYR A 48 -6.76 0.16 -16.37
CA TYR A 48 -8.18 -0.16 -16.35
C TYR A 48 -9.04 1.10 -16.22
N TYR A 49 -8.73 1.99 -15.27
CA TYR A 49 -9.47 3.27 -15.15
C TYR A 49 -9.41 4.11 -16.43
N LEU A 50 -8.20 4.29 -16.99
CA LEU A 50 -8.03 5.04 -18.23
C LEU A 50 -8.74 4.40 -19.42
N SER A 51 -8.85 3.06 -19.44
CA SER A 51 -9.63 2.35 -20.45
C SER A 51 -11.12 2.69 -20.38
N LEU A 52 -11.67 2.91 -19.18
CA LEU A 52 -13.06 3.30 -19.02
C LEU A 52 -13.27 4.73 -19.52
N VAL A 53 -12.36 5.65 -19.18
CA VAL A 53 -12.41 7.05 -19.62
C VAL A 53 -12.32 7.15 -21.14
N ALA A 54 -11.43 6.39 -21.77
CA ALA A 54 -11.20 6.41 -23.21
C ALA A 54 -12.08 5.39 -23.98
N SER A 55 -13.01 4.71 -23.31
CA SER A 55 -13.87 3.65 -23.89
C SER A 55 -13.08 2.57 -24.66
N ILE A 56 -11.89 2.20 -24.15
CA ILE A 56 -11.01 1.21 -24.75
C ILE A 56 -11.53 -0.20 -24.42
N PRO A 57 -11.75 -1.07 -25.43
CA PRO A 57 -12.18 -2.44 -25.18
C PRO A 57 -11.18 -3.25 -24.35
N TYR A 58 -11.70 -4.10 -23.47
CA TYR A 58 -10.91 -4.91 -22.53
C TYR A 58 -9.74 -5.72 -23.16
N PRO A 59 -9.88 -6.33 -24.37
CA PRO A 59 -8.75 -7.01 -25.01
C PRO A 59 -7.53 -6.10 -25.27
N PHE A 60 -7.77 -4.81 -25.57
CA PHE A 60 -6.68 -3.84 -25.75
C PHE A 60 -6.04 -3.43 -24.42
N VAL A 61 -6.79 -3.47 -23.31
CA VAL A 61 -6.23 -3.30 -21.96
C VAL A 61 -5.25 -4.45 -21.66
N LEU A 62 -5.65 -5.69 -21.95
CA LEU A 62 -4.79 -6.87 -21.79
C LEU A 62 -3.53 -6.77 -22.65
N ALA A 63 -3.68 -6.37 -23.92
CA ALA A 63 -2.55 -6.18 -24.83
C ALA A 63 -1.63 -5.05 -24.34
N GLY A 64 -2.18 -3.90 -23.91
CA GLY A 64 -1.42 -2.77 -23.40
C GLY A 64 -0.63 -3.11 -22.13
N LEU A 65 -1.21 -3.93 -21.24
CA LEU A 65 -0.57 -4.38 -20.02
C LEU A 65 0.71 -5.22 -20.29
N VAL A 66 0.76 -5.92 -21.42
CA VAL A 66 1.94 -6.70 -21.85
C VAL A 66 2.88 -5.86 -22.73
N VAL A 67 2.33 -5.15 -23.72
CA VAL A 67 3.15 -4.45 -24.71
C VAL A 67 3.94 -3.30 -24.08
N VAL A 68 3.35 -2.54 -23.15
CA VAL A 68 4.03 -1.37 -22.57
C VAL A 68 5.25 -1.76 -21.72
N PRO A 69 5.14 -2.67 -20.73
CA PRO A 69 6.31 -3.12 -19.97
C PRO A 69 7.30 -3.90 -20.85
N GLY A 70 6.81 -4.71 -21.81
CA GLY A 70 7.64 -5.41 -22.78
C GLY A 70 8.50 -4.48 -23.64
N ILE A 71 7.94 -3.37 -24.15
CA ILE A 71 8.71 -2.34 -24.87
C ILE A 71 9.74 -1.69 -23.96
N ALA A 72 9.37 -1.33 -22.73
CA ALA A 72 10.31 -0.73 -21.78
C ALA A 72 11.50 -1.66 -21.47
N LEU A 73 11.22 -2.96 -21.29
CA LEU A 73 12.24 -3.99 -21.08
C LEU A 73 13.11 -4.20 -22.33
N ALA A 74 12.52 -4.20 -23.53
CA ALA A 74 13.24 -4.32 -24.79
C ALA A 74 14.17 -3.13 -25.03
N LEU A 75 13.69 -1.90 -24.80
CA LEU A 75 14.51 -0.69 -24.90
C LEU A 75 15.65 -0.70 -23.89
N TYR A 76 15.40 -1.16 -22.67
CA TYR A 76 16.45 -1.37 -21.66
C TYR A 76 17.50 -2.38 -22.15
N ALA A 77 17.05 -3.53 -22.63
CA ALA A 77 17.90 -4.61 -23.12
C ALA A 77 18.79 -4.17 -24.28
N VAL A 78 18.24 -3.39 -25.22
CA VAL A 78 18.99 -2.81 -26.34
C VAL A 78 20.02 -1.80 -25.83
N ARG A 79 19.61 -0.87 -24.95
CA ARG A 79 20.50 0.19 -24.43
C ARG A 79 21.66 -0.35 -23.60
N HIS A 80 21.46 -1.43 -22.88
CA HIS A 80 22.44 -2.02 -21.97
C HIS A 80 23.11 -3.29 -22.52
N HIS A 81 22.85 -3.65 -23.79
CA HIS A 81 23.33 -4.88 -24.42
C HIS A 81 23.05 -6.17 -23.60
N ASP A 82 22.01 -6.17 -22.76
CA ASP A 82 21.59 -7.31 -21.93
C ASP A 82 20.22 -7.80 -22.38
N ARG A 83 20.22 -8.76 -23.32
CA ARG A 83 19.02 -9.38 -23.89
C ARG A 83 18.44 -10.51 -23.06
N SER A 84 19.08 -10.90 -21.95
CA SER A 84 18.62 -12.04 -21.15
C SER A 84 17.33 -11.69 -20.41
N LEU A 85 16.37 -12.62 -20.29
CA LEU A 85 15.30 -12.45 -19.31
C LEU A 85 15.84 -12.94 -17.96
N SER A 86 16.03 -12.02 -17.01
CA SER A 86 16.59 -12.35 -15.71
C SER A 86 15.54 -12.11 -14.63
N LEU A 87 15.14 -13.17 -13.93
CA LEU A 87 14.31 -13.08 -12.74
C LEU A 87 15.20 -13.11 -11.48
N PRO A 88 14.79 -12.43 -10.39
CA PRO A 88 15.55 -12.49 -9.16
C PRO A 88 15.63 -13.91 -8.61
N THR A 89 16.84 -14.36 -8.32
CA THR A 89 17.07 -15.64 -7.65
C THR A 89 17.07 -15.45 -6.14
N PHE A 90 16.61 -16.48 -5.43
CA PHE A 90 16.78 -16.55 -3.98
C PHE A 90 18.10 -17.27 -3.69
N GLU A 91 19.10 -16.54 -3.20
CA GLU A 91 20.43 -17.09 -2.95
C GLU A 91 20.48 -18.15 -1.84
N ARG A 92 19.50 -18.16 -0.94
CA ARG A 92 19.51 -19.02 0.27
C ARG A 92 18.22 -19.83 0.39
N PRO A 93 18.19 -21.12 0.02
CA PRO A 93 16.98 -21.94 0.03
C PRO A 93 16.34 -22.04 1.41
N GLY A 94 17.14 -22.06 2.48
CA GLY A 94 16.62 -22.04 3.85
C GLY A 94 15.78 -20.80 4.19
N ARG A 95 16.11 -19.62 3.62
CA ARG A 95 15.30 -18.41 3.80
C ARG A 95 13.96 -18.52 3.06
N VAL A 96 13.95 -19.15 1.88
CA VAL A 96 12.73 -19.42 1.12
C VAL A 96 11.84 -20.37 1.89
N LEU A 97 12.39 -21.46 2.44
CA LEU A 97 11.63 -22.41 3.24
C LEU A 97 10.99 -21.73 4.47
N LEU A 98 11.75 -20.91 5.21
CA LEU A 98 11.21 -20.13 6.33
C LEU A 98 10.06 -19.21 5.92
N LEU A 99 10.21 -18.51 4.80
CA LEU A 99 9.15 -17.67 4.25
C LEU A 99 7.92 -18.49 3.89
N LEU A 100 8.08 -19.62 3.19
CA LEU A 100 6.97 -20.49 2.80
C LEU A 100 6.24 -21.08 4.01
N VAL A 101 6.96 -21.50 5.04
CA VAL A 101 6.38 -21.99 6.30
C VAL A 101 5.61 -20.88 7.01
N GLY A 102 6.18 -19.67 7.11
CA GLY A 102 5.50 -18.52 7.70
C GLY A 102 4.24 -18.13 6.94
N LEU A 103 4.28 -18.15 5.60
CA LEU A 103 3.12 -17.89 4.76
C LEU A 103 2.06 -18.97 4.94
N LEU A 104 2.43 -20.24 4.94
CA LEU A 104 1.50 -21.34 5.18
C LEU A 104 0.80 -21.20 6.54
N ALA A 105 1.55 -20.85 7.59
CA ALA A 105 1.00 -20.58 8.92
C ALA A 105 0.01 -19.40 8.91
N ALA A 106 0.31 -18.35 8.15
CA ALA A 106 -0.55 -17.18 7.97
C ALA A 106 -1.80 -17.46 7.11
N THR A 107 -1.75 -18.43 6.19
CA THR A 107 -2.85 -18.83 5.30
C THR A 107 -4.04 -19.41 6.06
N LEU A 108 -3.76 -20.30 7.02
CA LEU A 108 -4.78 -21.05 7.75
C LEU A 108 -5.78 -20.14 8.49
N PRO A 109 -5.36 -19.18 9.35
CA PRO A 109 -6.29 -18.30 10.04
C PRO A 109 -7.02 -17.36 9.08
N PHE A 110 -6.34 -16.86 8.04
CA PHE A 110 -6.97 -15.99 7.03
C PHE A 110 -8.10 -16.70 6.29
N ASN A 111 -7.84 -17.91 5.77
CA ASN A 111 -8.84 -18.67 5.00
C ASN A 111 -10.00 -19.16 5.87
N LYS A 112 -9.78 -19.42 7.16
CA LYS A 112 -10.85 -19.80 8.09
C LYS A 112 -11.86 -18.66 8.32
N GLN A 113 -11.42 -17.41 8.16
CA GLN A 113 -12.20 -16.24 8.55
C GLN A 113 -12.67 -15.39 7.36
N ILE A 114 -12.16 -15.61 6.14
CA ILE A 114 -12.51 -14.76 5.00
C ILE A 114 -14.00 -14.86 4.66
N TYR A 115 -14.66 -13.69 4.55
CA TYR A 115 -16.04 -13.62 4.11
C TYR A 115 -16.15 -13.64 2.59
N ARG A 116 -17.24 -14.17 2.06
CA ARG A 116 -17.48 -14.26 0.62
C ARG A 116 -17.41 -12.90 -0.09
N TRP A 117 -17.99 -11.86 0.49
CA TRP A 117 -18.04 -10.50 -0.09
C TRP A 117 -17.34 -9.45 0.77
N GLY A 118 -16.50 -9.91 1.72
CA GLY A 118 -15.90 -9.06 2.75
C GLY A 118 -16.91 -8.55 3.78
N ASP A 119 -16.48 -7.59 4.59
CA ASP A 119 -17.31 -6.90 5.57
C ASP A 119 -18.09 -5.73 4.93
N TRP A 120 -18.72 -4.89 5.75
CA TRP A 120 -19.64 -3.84 5.30
C TRP A 120 -19.07 -2.94 4.19
N ASP A 121 -17.90 -2.31 4.38
CA ASP A 121 -17.31 -1.44 3.35
C ASP A 121 -16.94 -2.21 2.07
N ALA A 122 -16.64 -3.50 2.16
CA ALA A 122 -16.26 -4.29 0.99
C ALA A 122 -17.43 -4.40 0.02
N TRP A 123 -18.61 -4.80 0.48
CA TRP A 123 -19.76 -4.89 -0.43
C TRP A 123 -20.47 -3.55 -0.65
N ALA A 124 -20.44 -2.63 0.32
CA ALA A 124 -21.13 -1.33 0.24
C ALA A 124 -20.36 -0.27 -0.55
N ILE A 125 -19.02 -0.34 -0.59
CA ILE A 125 -18.14 0.62 -1.25
C ILE A 125 -17.34 -0.09 -2.33
N TRP A 126 -16.38 -0.94 -1.95
CA TRP A 126 -15.32 -1.39 -2.85
C TRP A 126 -15.81 -2.28 -4.00
N ASN A 127 -16.57 -3.33 -3.68
CA ASN A 127 -17.16 -4.25 -4.65
C ASN A 127 -18.35 -3.62 -5.38
N LEU A 128 -19.08 -2.69 -4.75
CA LEU A 128 -20.13 -1.93 -5.41
C LEU A 128 -19.52 -1.06 -6.52
N HIS A 129 -18.46 -0.32 -6.22
CA HIS A 129 -17.75 0.50 -7.20
C HIS A 129 -17.20 -0.39 -8.32
N ALA A 130 -16.55 -1.52 -7.98
CA ALA A 130 -16.08 -2.48 -8.97
C ALA A 130 -17.20 -2.97 -9.90
N LYS A 131 -18.43 -3.11 -9.39
CA LYS A 131 -19.60 -3.52 -10.19
C LYS A 131 -19.99 -2.45 -11.19
N TYR A 132 -19.95 -1.17 -10.84
CA TYR A 132 -20.13 -0.08 -11.82
C TYR A 132 -19.00 -0.11 -12.87
N LEU A 133 -17.75 -0.27 -12.44
CA LEU A 133 -16.60 -0.31 -13.35
C LEU A 133 -16.56 -1.56 -14.25
N PHE A 134 -17.30 -2.62 -13.91
CA PHE A 134 -17.45 -3.82 -14.73
C PHE A 134 -18.35 -3.60 -15.97
N TYR A 135 -19.24 -2.61 -15.91
CA TYR A 135 -20.12 -2.20 -17.02
C TYR A 135 -19.65 -0.86 -17.62
N PRO A 136 -18.72 -0.88 -18.60
CA PRO A 136 -18.01 0.31 -19.08
C PRO A 136 -18.90 1.34 -19.79
N GLU A 137 -20.13 0.99 -20.17
CA GLU A 137 -21.08 1.93 -20.77
C GLU A 137 -21.76 2.83 -19.72
N TYR A 138 -21.81 2.39 -18.46
CA TYR A 138 -22.59 3.03 -17.40
C TYR A 138 -21.79 3.30 -16.12
N TRP A 139 -20.46 3.12 -16.15
CA TRP A 139 -19.63 3.18 -14.95
C TRP A 139 -19.68 4.54 -14.23
N THR A 140 -19.92 5.63 -14.96
CA THR A 140 -20.04 6.99 -14.40
C THR A 140 -21.29 7.19 -13.56
N ASN A 141 -22.30 6.31 -13.65
CA ASN A 141 -23.47 6.34 -12.77
C ASN A 141 -23.12 6.15 -11.30
N LEU A 142 -21.92 5.64 -11.01
CA LEU A 142 -21.33 5.58 -9.68
C LEU A 142 -21.29 6.96 -8.99
N PHE A 143 -21.07 8.04 -9.74
CA PHE A 143 -20.83 9.37 -9.17
C PHE A 143 -22.10 10.20 -8.98
N THR A 144 -23.27 9.58 -9.05
CA THR A 144 -24.54 10.28 -8.82
C THR A 144 -24.76 10.55 -7.33
N ASN A 145 -25.45 11.65 -7.02
CA ASN A 145 -25.78 12.03 -5.63
C ASN A 145 -26.65 10.98 -4.90
N LYS A 146 -27.27 10.04 -5.62
CA LYS A 146 -28.04 8.93 -5.03
C LYS A 146 -27.15 7.94 -4.27
N LEU A 147 -25.85 7.92 -4.55
CA LEU A 147 -24.88 7.00 -3.96
C LEU A 147 -23.96 7.68 -2.96
N VAL A 148 -24.27 8.90 -2.47
CA VAL A 148 -23.36 9.66 -1.60
C VAL A 148 -22.88 8.89 -0.36
N LYS A 149 -23.73 8.00 0.19
CA LYS A 149 -23.40 7.16 1.36
C LYS A 149 -22.45 5.99 1.06
N THR A 150 -22.10 5.76 -0.20
CA THR A 150 -21.15 4.73 -0.62
C THR A 150 -19.76 5.31 -0.89
N HIS A 151 -19.50 6.55 -0.48
CA HIS A 151 -18.24 7.25 -0.71
C HIS A 151 -17.79 7.27 -2.18
N PRO A 152 -18.63 7.72 -3.13
CA PRO A 152 -18.28 7.79 -4.55
C PRO A 152 -17.07 8.70 -4.85
N ASP A 153 -16.63 9.52 -3.89
CA ASP A 153 -15.41 10.29 -3.98
C ASP A 153 -14.14 9.47 -3.70
N TYR A 154 -14.26 8.22 -3.23
CA TYR A 154 -13.12 7.38 -2.93
C TYR A 154 -12.38 6.98 -4.21
N PRO A 155 -11.03 6.98 -4.18
CA PRO A 155 -10.21 6.54 -5.31
C PRO A 155 -10.48 5.10 -5.75
N LEU A 156 -10.21 4.80 -7.02
CA LEU A 156 -10.71 3.58 -7.67
C LEU A 156 -9.65 2.47 -7.88
N MET A 157 -8.48 2.49 -7.25
CA MET A 157 -7.47 1.42 -7.44
C MET A 157 -8.05 0.04 -7.13
N LEU A 158 -8.55 -0.19 -5.92
CA LEU A 158 -9.11 -1.48 -5.52
C LEU A 158 -10.33 -1.87 -6.40
N PRO A 159 -11.33 -0.98 -6.61
CA PRO A 159 -12.43 -1.25 -7.54
C PRO A 159 -11.97 -1.62 -8.95
N SER A 160 -10.94 -0.95 -9.48
CA SER A 160 -10.41 -1.19 -10.83
C SER A 160 -9.74 -2.57 -10.91
N LEU A 161 -9.00 -2.98 -9.89
CA LEU A 161 -8.38 -4.31 -9.82
C LEU A 161 -9.45 -5.42 -9.81
N VAL A 162 -10.51 -5.25 -9.00
CA VAL A 162 -11.60 -6.23 -8.93
C VAL A 162 -12.38 -6.28 -10.24
N ALA A 163 -12.72 -5.12 -10.81
CA ALA A 163 -13.42 -5.04 -12.09
C ALA A 163 -12.59 -5.62 -13.25
N TYR A 164 -11.28 -5.34 -13.29
CA TYR A 164 -10.34 -5.95 -14.23
C TYR A 164 -10.40 -7.49 -14.18
N MET A 165 -10.37 -8.07 -12.98
CA MET A 165 -10.49 -9.52 -12.82
C MET A 165 -11.87 -10.04 -13.24
N TRP A 166 -12.96 -9.36 -12.86
CA TRP A 166 -14.31 -9.74 -13.28
C TRP A 166 -14.48 -9.69 -14.79
N ARG A 167 -13.94 -8.67 -15.48
CA ARG A 167 -13.96 -8.61 -16.95
C ARG A 167 -13.23 -9.79 -17.59
N GLY A 168 -12.13 -10.23 -17.00
CA GLY A 168 -11.43 -11.44 -17.43
C GLY A 168 -12.25 -12.71 -17.24
N VAL A 169 -12.90 -12.85 -16.08
CA VAL A 169 -13.78 -14.01 -15.76
C VAL A 169 -15.15 -13.91 -16.46
N GLU A 170 -15.48 -12.75 -17.01
CA GLU A 170 -16.76 -12.43 -17.68
C GLU A 170 -17.96 -12.46 -16.71
N THR A 171 -17.72 -12.45 -15.39
CA THR A 171 -18.77 -12.45 -14.35
C THR A 171 -18.27 -11.87 -13.02
N ALA A 172 -19.18 -11.24 -12.27
CA ALA A 172 -18.92 -10.71 -10.94
C ALA A 172 -18.95 -11.83 -9.89
N THR A 173 -17.77 -12.30 -9.50
CA THR A 173 -17.61 -13.42 -8.54
C THR A 173 -16.93 -12.97 -7.25
N PRO A 174 -17.22 -13.62 -6.11
CA PRO A 174 -16.51 -13.34 -4.87
C PRO A 174 -15.02 -13.73 -4.92
N LEU A 175 -14.62 -14.61 -5.85
CA LEU A 175 -13.25 -15.09 -5.95
C LEU A 175 -12.25 -13.97 -6.26
N ALA A 176 -12.62 -13.00 -7.10
CA ALA A 176 -11.70 -11.91 -7.47
C ALA A 176 -11.27 -11.05 -6.25
N PRO A 177 -12.19 -10.44 -5.47
CA PRO A 177 -11.78 -9.67 -4.31
C PRO A 177 -11.16 -10.53 -3.20
N MET A 178 -11.56 -11.81 -3.05
CA MET A 178 -10.92 -12.74 -2.12
C MET A 178 -9.46 -13.03 -2.47
N ILE A 179 -9.17 -13.35 -3.74
CA ILE A 179 -7.80 -13.59 -4.23
C ILE A 179 -6.96 -12.33 -4.05
N LEU A 180 -7.50 -11.17 -4.42
CA LEU A 180 -6.79 -9.91 -4.29
C LEU A 180 -6.45 -9.58 -2.83
N ALA A 181 -7.41 -9.73 -1.92
CA ALA A 181 -7.20 -9.54 -0.48
C ALA A 181 -6.10 -10.50 0.05
N HIS A 182 -6.12 -11.76 -0.37
CA HIS A 182 -5.13 -12.75 0.04
C HIS A 182 -3.72 -12.45 -0.48
N LEU A 183 -3.60 -12.07 -1.76
CA LEU A 183 -2.32 -11.71 -2.37
C LEU A 183 -1.70 -10.47 -1.70
N VAL A 184 -2.51 -9.44 -1.42
CA VAL A 184 -2.06 -8.23 -0.73
C VAL A 184 -1.68 -8.54 0.73
N TYR A 185 -2.46 -9.38 1.41
CA TYR A 185 -2.15 -9.86 2.76
C TYR A 185 -0.79 -10.55 2.81
N PHE A 186 -0.44 -11.42 1.84
CA PHE A 186 0.87 -12.07 1.77
C PHE A 186 2.00 -11.15 1.36
N ALA A 187 1.73 -10.17 0.50
CA ALA A 187 2.75 -9.27 0.02
C ALA A 187 3.40 -8.48 1.17
N ILE A 188 2.67 -8.19 2.24
CA ILE A 188 3.17 -7.50 3.43
C ILE A 188 4.27 -8.31 4.18
N PRO A 189 4.01 -9.50 4.75
CA PRO A 189 5.03 -10.30 5.44
C PRO A 189 6.18 -10.70 4.51
N VAL A 190 5.92 -10.98 3.23
CA VAL A 190 6.99 -11.21 2.22
C VAL A 190 7.90 -9.99 2.14
N THR A 191 7.33 -8.80 2.02
CA THR A 191 8.10 -7.55 1.90
C THR A 191 8.94 -7.27 3.15
N VAL A 192 8.36 -7.44 4.35
CA VAL A 192 9.10 -7.24 5.60
C VAL A 192 10.22 -8.27 5.74
N PHE A 193 9.95 -9.55 5.46
CA PHE A 193 10.95 -10.62 5.55
C PHE A 193 12.11 -10.39 4.59
N LEU A 194 11.83 -10.08 3.31
CA LEU A 194 12.85 -9.82 2.31
C LEU A 194 13.61 -8.52 2.62
N GLY A 195 12.92 -7.48 3.10
CA GLY A 195 13.53 -6.21 3.49
C GLY A 195 14.50 -6.32 4.66
N LEU A 196 14.22 -7.20 5.64
CA LEU A 196 15.11 -7.44 6.78
C LEU A 196 16.25 -8.40 6.41
N THR A 197 15.96 -9.47 5.68
CA THR A 197 16.98 -10.45 5.27
C THR A 197 17.96 -9.91 4.22
N ARG A 198 17.59 -8.84 3.49
CA ARG A 198 18.50 -8.03 2.65
C ARG A 198 19.72 -7.52 3.41
N PHE A 199 19.56 -7.21 4.69
CA PHE A 199 20.62 -6.78 5.60
C PHE A 199 21.09 -7.90 6.55
N ASN A 200 20.82 -9.16 6.21
CA ASN A 200 21.13 -10.35 7.01
C ASN A 200 20.44 -10.41 8.38
N TYR A 201 19.36 -9.66 8.61
CA TYR A 201 18.59 -9.69 9.86
C TYR A 201 17.53 -10.81 9.86
N VAL A 202 17.98 -12.06 9.86
CA VAL A 202 17.11 -13.24 9.75
C VAL A 202 16.20 -13.41 10.96
N PHE A 203 16.72 -13.29 12.18
CA PHE A 203 15.91 -13.45 13.40
C PHE A 203 14.75 -12.42 13.48
N PRO A 204 15.00 -11.10 13.32
CA PRO A 204 13.93 -10.10 13.22
C PRO A 204 12.93 -10.38 12.08
N ALA A 205 13.39 -10.92 10.95
CA ALA A 205 12.52 -11.31 9.85
C ALA A 205 11.57 -12.46 10.23
N ILE A 206 12.06 -13.47 10.96
CA ILE A 206 11.23 -14.56 11.50
C ILE A 206 10.24 -14.02 12.54
N VAL A 207 10.68 -13.14 13.43
CA VAL A 207 9.80 -12.48 14.41
C VAL A 207 8.66 -11.75 13.70
N ALA A 208 8.95 -11.00 12.63
CA ALA A 208 7.92 -10.33 11.84
C ALA A 208 6.93 -11.31 11.20
N LEU A 209 7.40 -12.44 10.64
CA LEU A 209 6.52 -13.48 10.10
C LEU A 209 5.58 -14.04 11.17
N CYS A 210 6.12 -14.36 12.36
CA CYS A 210 5.31 -14.85 13.47
C CYS A 210 4.28 -13.82 13.93
N VAL A 211 4.67 -12.54 14.02
CA VAL A 211 3.74 -11.45 14.37
C VAL A 211 2.58 -11.41 13.38
N PHE A 212 2.84 -11.33 12.07
CA PHE A 212 1.76 -11.27 11.08
C PHE A 212 0.91 -12.55 11.01
N ALA A 213 1.49 -13.72 11.25
CA ALA A 213 0.76 -14.98 11.25
C ALA A 213 -0.16 -15.16 12.47
N LEU A 214 0.15 -14.50 13.60
CA LEU A 214 -0.58 -14.65 14.86
C LEU A 214 -1.45 -13.43 15.21
N ASP A 215 -1.22 -12.28 14.57
CA ASP A 215 -1.95 -11.04 14.83
C ASP A 215 -3.38 -11.11 14.28
N THR A 216 -4.32 -11.40 15.18
CA THR A 216 -5.73 -11.57 14.84
C THR A 216 -6.36 -10.29 14.29
N LYS A 217 -5.98 -9.11 14.77
CA LYS A 217 -6.55 -7.84 14.29
C LYS A 217 -6.03 -7.50 12.90
N PHE A 218 -4.74 -7.71 12.65
CA PHE A 218 -4.18 -7.56 11.31
C PHE A 218 -4.87 -8.49 10.29
N ILE A 219 -5.08 -9.75 10.67
CA ILE A 219 -5.80 -10.74 9.84
C ILE A 219 -7.26 -10.32 9.64
N GLU A 220 -7.92 -9.81 10.69
CA GLU A 220 -9.30 -9.34 10.64
C GLU A 220 -9.51 -8.19 9.64
N ILE A 221 -8.62 -7.21 9.62
CA ILE A 221 -8.70 -6.10 8.65
C ILE A 221 -8.24 -6.56 7.26
N ALA A 222 -7.34 -7.53 7.16
CA ALA A 222 -6.94 -8.09 5.87
C ALA A 222 -8.06 -8.89 5.19
N ARG A 223 -8.80 -9.71 5.95
CA ARG A 223 -9.87 -10.56 5.44
C ARG A 223 -11.16 -9.80 5.13
N SER A 224 -11.30 -8.57 5.63
CA SER A 224 -12.49 -7.74 5.41
C SER A 224 -12.66 -7.32 3.94
N GLN A 225 -11.62 -7.51 3.12
CA GLN A 225 -11.56 -7.10 1.70
C GLN A 225 -11.63 -5.58 1.48
N TYR A 226 -11.24 -4.80 2.49
CA TYR A 226 -11.16 -3.35 2.37
C TYR A 226 -9.87 -2.91 1.66
N SER A 227 -9.83 -1.65 1.21
CA SER A 227 -8.61 -1.05 0.64
C SER A 227 -7.52 -0.76 1.67
N ASP A 228 -7.82 -0.86 2.97
CA ASP A 228 -6.90 -0.53 4.07
C ASP A 228 -5.60 -1.35 4.01
N THR A 229 -5.70 -2.65 3.72
CA THR A 229 -4.53 -3.54 3.62
C THR A 229 -3.71 -3.27 2.36
N LEU A 230 -4.37 -2.88 1.26
CA LEU A 230 -3.71 -2.45 0.03
C LEU A 230 -2.94 -1.13 0.26
N LEU A 231 -3.55 -0.18 0.97
CA LEU A 231 -2.88 1.06 1.35
C LEU A 231 -1.69 0.79 2.27
N ALA A 232 -1.86 -0.07 3.28
CA ALA A 232 -0.80 -0.47 4.20
C ALA A 232 0.40 -1.09 3.46
N PHE A 233 0.12 -1.93 2.45
CA PHE A 233 1.15 -2.51 1.60
C PHE A 233 1.91 -1.44 0.82
N PHE A 234 1.24 -0.47 0.18
CA PHE A 234 1.93 0.60 -0.55
C PHE A 234 2.73 1.54 0.35
N ILE A 235 2.24 1.85 1.55
CA ILE A 235 2.99 2.61 2.57
C ILE A 235 4.27 1.85 2.96
N LEU A 236 4.16 0.55 3.23
CA LEU A 236 5.33 -0.31 3.52
C LEU A 236 6.33 -0.30 2.36
N ILE A 237 5.87 -0.50 1.12
CA ILE A 237 6.74 -0.50 -0.06
C ILE A 237 7.47 0.83 -0.19
N ALA A 238 6.80 1.97 0.01
CA ALA A 238 7.45 3.27 -0.04
C ALA A 238 8.62 3.38 0.96
N PHE A 239 8.46 2.91 2.20
CA PHE A 239 9.55 2.90 3.18
C PHE A 239 10.68 1.93 2.85
N VAL A 240 10.36 0.72 2.37
CA VAL A 240 11.37 -0.28 1.96
C VAL A 240 12.14 0.22 0.74
N MET A 241 11.46 0.76 -0.27
CA MET A 241 12.09 1.37 -1.45
C MET A 241 12.96 2.57 -1.08
N TYR A 242 12.49 3.43 -0.17
CA TYR A 242 13.30 4.53 0.34
C TYR A 242 14.58 4.04 1.00
N LYS A 243 14.49 2.97 1.81
CA LYS A 243 15.67 2.37 2.44
C LYS A 243 16.66 1.80 1.41
N GLU A 244 16.17 1.11 0.38
CA GLU A 244 17.00 0.60 -0.71
C GLU A 244 17.63 1.75 -1.52
N ALA A 245 16.87 2.82 -1.80
CA ALA A 245 17.36 4.00 -2.52
C ALA A 245 18.51 4.69 -1.77
N GLN A 246 18.48 4.70 -0.43
CA GLN A 246 19.58 5.20 0.39
C GLN A 246 20.82 4.29 0.37
N HIS A 247 20.67 2.99 0.20
CA HIS A 247 21.79 2.04 0.23
C HIS A 247 22.61 2.07 -1.07
N GLY A 248 21.99 2.33 -2.23
CA GLY A 248 22.64 2.29 -3.54
C GLY A 248 22.76 3.61 -4.30
N ILE A 249 22.23 4.73 -3.78
CA ILE A 249 22.09 6.03 -4.49
C ILE A 249 21.57 5.83 -5.94
N ASP A 250 20.50 5.05 -6.10
CA ASP A 250 19.87 4.86 -7.41
C ASP A 250 18.75 5.89 -7.63
N ARG A 251 18.97 6.81 -8.56
CA ARG A 251 17.97 7.84 -8.93
C ARG A 251 16.70 7.25 -9.56
N ARG A 252 16.80 6.07 -10.20
CA ARG A 252 15.65 5.36 -10.75
C ARG A 252 14.71 4.90 -9.63
N LEU A 253 15.26 4.51 -8.48
CA LEU A 253 14.45 4.16 -7.32
C LEU A 253 13.70 5.36 -6.75
N PHE A 254 14.25 6.57 -6.81
CA PHE A 254 13.50 7.76 -6.40
C PHE A 254 12.32 8.09 -7.32
N PHE A 255 12.48 7.87 -8.65
CA PHE A 255 11.35 7.94 -9.58
C PHE A 255 10.26 6.92 -9.22
N LEU A 256 10.63 5.65 -9.06
CA LEU A 256 9.66 4.62 -8.69
C LEU A 256 9.05 4.85 -7.30
N LEU A 257 9.83 5.39 -6.36
CA LEU A 257 9.35 5.78 -5.03
C LEU A 257 8.31 6.90 -5.12
N GLY A 258 8.53 7.89 -5.98
CA GLY A 258 7.53 8.93 -6.28
C GLY A 258 6.25 8.35 -6.85
N PHE A 259 6.38 7.42 -7.80
CA PHE A 259 5.23 6.73 -8.39
C PHE A 259 4.46 5.89 -7.36
N ILE A 260 5.13 5.09 -6.54
CA ILE A 260 4.50 4.28 -5.48
C ILE A 260 3.85 5.16 -4.41
N ALA A 261 4.59 6.16 -3.90
CA ALA A 261 4.05 7.08 -2.89
C ALA A 261 2.85 7.84 -3.44
N GLY A 262 2.93 8.35 -4.67
CA GLY A 262 1.80 8.98 -5.35
C GLY A 262 0.62 8.03 -5.55
N SER A 263 0.89 6.75 -5.84
CA SER A 263 -0.16 5.75 -6.07
C SER A 263 -1.03 5.46 -4.85
N THR A 264 -0.56 5.78 -3.63
CA THR A 264 -1.40 5.72 -2.43
C THR A 264 -2.63 6.61 -2.51
N THR A 265 -2.52 7.75 -3.21
CA THR A 265 -3.65 8.65 -3.48
C THR A 265 -4.75 7.99 -4.31
N TRP A 266 -4.42 6.95 -5.08
CA TRP A 266 -5.38 6.21 -5.91
C TRP A 266 -6.02 5.02 -5.18
N ILE A 267 -5.57 4.70 -3.96
CA ILE A 267 -6.07 3.55 -3.18
C ILE A 267 -7.20 3.96 -2.23
N LYS A 268 -6.99 5.04 -1.46
CA LYS A 268 -7.91 5.54 -0.45
C LYS A 268 -7.64 7.02 -0.19
N ASN A 269 -8.62 7.76 0.34
CA ASN A 269 -8.44 9.19 0.64
C ASN A 269 -7.30 9.43 1.65
N GLU A 270 -7.13 8.56 2.65
CA GLU A 270 -6.04 8.62 3.63
C GLU A 270 -4.65 8.46 2.99
N GLY A 271 -4.59 7.80 1.83
CA GLY A 271 -3.36 7.72 1.04
C GLY A 271 -2.89 9.08 0.53
N ALA A 272 -3.80 10.05 0.33
CA ALA A 272 -3.39 11.42 -0.01
C ALA A 272 -2.65 12.09 1.15
N LEU A 273 -3.09 11.89 2.40
CA LEU A 273 -2.38 12.38 3.57
C LEU A 273 -0.99 11.74 3.71
N PHE A 274 -0.87 10.42 3.45
CA PHE A 274 0.44 9.77 3.37
C PHE A 274 1.31 10.38 2.28
N PHE A 275 0.81 10.53 1.06
CA PHE A 275 1.58 11.10 -0.04
C PHE A 275 2.09 12.51 0.27
N LEU A 276 1.25 13.37 0.86
CA LEU A 276 1.63 14.73 1.26
C LEU A 276 2.71 14.72 2.34
N THR A 277 2.52 13.95 3.41
CA THR A 277 3.48 13.87 4.52
C THR A 277 4.80 13.23 4.11
N PHE A 278 4.76 12.19 3.28
CA PHE A 278 5.94 11.54 2.71
C PHE A 278 6.68 12.47 1.74
N SER A 279 5.98 13.15 0.84
CA SER A 279 6.58 14.12 -0.09
C SER A 279 7.25 15.28 0.65
N PHE A 280 6.58 15.81 1.68
CA PHE A 280 7.14 16.84 2.55
C PHE A 280 8.40 16.35 3.24
N ALA A 281 8.40 15.13 3.76
CA ALA A 281 9.58 14.57 4.39
C ALA A 281 10.72 14.30 3.38
N VAL A 282 10.42 13.84 2.15
CA VAL A 282 11.41 13.72 1.08
C VAL A 282 12.04 15.08 0.77
N LEU A 283 11.23 16.14 0.64
CA LEU A 283 11.69 17.51 0.43
C LEU A 283 12.61 17.97 1.57
N CYS A 284 12.18 17.83 2.83
CA CYS A 284 12.94 18.24 4.00
C CYS A 284 14.29 17.49 4.13
N PHE A 285 14.33 16.20 3.81
CA PHE A 285 15.56 15.39 3.96
C PHE A 285 16.48 15.46 2.73
N HIS A 286 15.97 15.84 1.56
CA HIS A 286 16.74 15.92 0.30
C HIS A 286 16.77 17.33 -0.30
N PHE A 287 16.46 18.38 0.47
CA PHE A 287 16.42 19.76 -0.02
C PHE A 287 17.72 20.21 -0.72
N ARG A 288 18.87 19.67 -0.29
CA ARG A 288 20.18 19.94 -0.91
C ARG A 288 20.44 19.14 -2.19
N ASN A 289 19.63 18.12 -2.48
CA ASN A 289 19.74 17.27 -3.66
C ASN A 289 18.51 17.41 -4.55
N PHE A 290 18.43 18.55 -5.23
CA PHE A 290 17.31 18.90 -6.13
C PHE A 290 17.06 17.83 -7.21
N ARG A 291 18.11 17.14 -7.69
CA ARG A 291 17.96 16.07 -8.68
C ARG A 291 17.16 14.91 -8.13
N THR A 292 17.40 14.50 -6.88
CA THR A 292 16.61 13.46 -6.21
C THR A 292 15.14 13.87 -6.08
N ILE A 293 14.87 15.11 -5.67
CA ILE A 293 13.52 15.66 -5.59
C ILE A 293 12.85 15.64 -6.96
N LEU A 294 13.55 16.04 -8.03
CA LEU A 294 13.01 16.05 -9.38
C LEU A 294 12.64 14.65 -9.89
N HIS A 295 13.47 13.63 -9.62
CA HIS A 295 13.14 12.25 -9.99
C HIS A 295 11.91 11.75 -9.23
N TYR A 296 11.85 12.02 -7.92
CA TYR A 296 10.67 11.70 -7.10
C TYR A 296 9.41 12.39 -7.63
N ALA A 297 9.47 13.71 -7.88
CA ALA A 297 8.35 14.47 -8.41
C ALA A 297 7.92 13.97 -9.81
N ALA A 298 8.88 13.66 -10.68
CA ALA A 298 8.59 13.10 -12.01
C ALA A 298 7.87 11.74 -11.92
N GLY A 299 8.23 10.90 -10.94
CA GLY A 299 7.52 9.64 -10.69
C GLY A 299 6.11 9.84 -10.14
N ALA A 300 5.94 10.81 -9.25
CA ALA A 300 4.64 11.13 -8.65
C ALA A 300 3.66 11.82 -9.61
N LEU A 301 4.14 12.32 -10.75
CA LEU A 301 3.35 13.10 -11.70
C LEU A 301 2.13 12.32 -12.22
N ILE A 302 2.31 11.08 -12.68
CA ILE A 302 1.21 10.28 -13.24
C ILE A 302 0.12 10.01 -12.18
N PRO A 303 0.43 9.47 -10.99
CA PRO A 303 -0.55 9.32 -9.92
C PRO A 303 -1.28 10.61 -9.57
N PHE A 304 -0.55 11.72 -9.48
CA PHE A 304 -1.12 13.02 -9.16
C PHE A 304 -2.10 13.50 -10.24
N LEU A 305 -1.74 13.40 -11.52
CA LEU A 305 -2.62 13.79 -12.62
C LEU A 305 -3.89 12.94 -12.67
N ILE A 306 -3.78 11.64 -12.42
CA ILE A 306 -4.95 10.75 -12.37
C ILE A 306 -5.87 11.11 -11.19
N LEU A 307 -5.30 11.39 -10.02
CA LEU A 307 -6.06 11.86 -8.86
C LEU A 307 -6.80 13.17 -9.19
N VAL A 308 -6.10 14.16 -9.74
CA VAL A 308 -6.68 15.46 -10.09
C VAL A 308 -7.80 15.29 -11.11
N HIS A 309 -7.56 14.53 -12.17
CA HIS A 309 -8.57 14.23 -13.18
C HIS A 309 -9.81 13.60 -12.54
N PHE A 310 -9.63 12.57 -11.73
CA PHE A 310 -10.75 11.92 -11.05
C PHE A 310 -11.51 12.87 -10.13
N LYS A 311 -10.80 13.64 -9.29
CA LYS A 311 -11.40 14.55 -8.31
C LYS A 311 -12.12 15.74 -8.95
N VAL A 312 -11.66 16.21 -10.11
CA VAL A 312 -12.25 17.35 -10.81
C VAL A 312 -13.39 16.94 -11.73
N VAL A 313 -13.26 15.81 -12.43
CA VAL A 313 -14.22 15.40 -13.48
C VAL A 313 -15.36 14.56 -12.92
N TYR A 314 -15.08 13.67 -11.96
CA TYR A 314 -16.03 12.65 -11.54
C TYR A 314 -16.40 12.70 -10.06
N ALA A 315 -15.42 12.86 -9.17
CA ALA A 315 -15.68 12.71 -7.74
C ALA A 315 -16.63 13.81 -7.23
N PRO A 316 -17.71 13.44 -6.53
CA PRO A 316 -18.49 14.42 -5.81
C PRO A 316 -17.69 14.99 -4.63
N ALA A 317 -18.20 16.08 -4.07
CA ALA A 317 -17.58 16.77 -2.96
C ALA A 317 -17.42 15.82 -1.74
N ASN A 318 -16.24 15.85 -1.10
CA ASN A 318 -15.96 14.98 0.04
C ASN A 318 -16.85 15.35 1.24
N ASP A 319 -17.39 14.31 1.90
CA ASP A 319 -18.33 14.42 3.00
C ASP A 319 -17.74 15.19 4.21
N LEU A 320 -16.48 14.96 4.59
CA LEU A 320 -15.85 15.65 5.73
C LEU A 320 -15.65 17.17 5.49
N ILE A 321 -15.55 17.59 4.23
CA ILE A 321 -15.38 19.00 3.87
C ILE A 321 -16.74 19.66 3.63
N HIS A 322 -17.71 18.94 3.05
CA HIS A 322 -18.97 19.50 2.55
C HIS A 322 -20.23 18.96 3.23
N ALA A 323 -20.16 18.34 4.42
CA ALA A 323 -21.29 17.83 5.20
C ALA A 323 -22.36 18.87 5.63
N GLY A 324 -22.42 20.07 5.02
CA GLY A 324 -23.35 21.11 5.46
C GLY A 324 -23.10 21.45 6.93
N ARG A 325 -21.85 21.83 7.25
CA ARG A 325 -21.36 22.05 8.62
C ARG A 325 -22.33 22.97 9.38
N GLY A 326 -23.19 22.37 10.20
CA GLY A 326 -24.15 23.08 11.06
C GLY A 326 -23.50 23.71 12.29
N THR A 327 -22.23 23.39 12.55
CA THR A 327 -21.41 23.90 13.67
C THR A 327 -20.17 24.61 13.13
N ASP A 328 -19.75 25.69 13.80
CA ASP A 328 -18.54 26.40 13.43
C ASP A 328 -17.31 25.51 13.71
N LEU A 329 -16.32 25.56 12.81
CA LEU A 329 -15.06 24.83 12.95
C LEU A 329 -14.34 25.22 14.25
N LEU A 330 -14.48 26.49 14.67
CA LEU A 330 -13.91 27.00 15.91
C LEU A 330 -14.53 26.33 17.14
N ASP A 331 -15.84 26.04 17.12
CA ASP A 331 -16.51 25.34 18.22
C ASP A 331 -16.02 23.90 18.35
N LEU A 332 -15.77 23.23 17.23
CA LEU A 332 -15.22 21.88 17.22
C LEU A 332 -13.79 21.85 17.79
N ILE A 333 -12.93 22.76 17.33
CA ILE A 333 -11.53 22.82 17.75
C ILE A 333 -11.41 23.30 19.21
N GLY A 334 -12.31 24.18 19.65
CA GLY A 334 -12.33 24.72 21.00
C GLY A 334 -12.88 23.77 22.06
N ASN A 335 -13.49 22.65 21.67
CA ASN A 335 -14.07 21.69 22.60
C ASN A 335 -13.01 20.76 23.22
N PRO A 336 -12.69 20.90 24.53
CA PRO A 336 -11.64 20.11 25.18
C PRO A 336 -11.99 18.61 25.29
N ASP A 337 -13.27 18.25 25.37
CA ASP A 337 -13.71 16.86 25.53
C ASP A 337 -13.34 16.02 24.31
N ARG A 338 -13.32 16.64 23.12
CA ARG A 338 -12.91 15.96 21.88
C ARG A 338 -11.45 15.50 21.96
N TYR A 339 -10.55 16.30 22.52
CA TYR A 339 -9.15 15.91 22.67
C TYR A 339 -9.00 14.72 23.61
N GLY A 340 -9.68 14.76 24.77
CA GLY A 340 -9.67 13.66 25.74
C GLY A 340 -10.18 12.35 25.14
N LEU A 341 -11.26 12.41 24.36
CA LEU A 341 -11.84 11.25 23.69
C LEU A 341 -10.90 10.68 22.62
N ILE A 342 -10.35 11.52 21.73
CA ILE A 342 -9.42 11.08 20.68
C ILE A 342 -8.18 10.44 21.30
N ILE A 343 -7.58 11.08 22.31
CA ILE A 343 -6.42 10.56 23.04
C ILE A 343 -6.74 9.18 23.62
N THR A 344 -7.89 9.04 24.28
CA THR A 344 -8.33 7.78 24.88
C THR A 344 -8.44 6.67 23.84
N TYR A 345 -9.08 6.93 22.69
CA TYR A 345 -9.20 5.95 21.61
C TYR A 345 -7.83 5.59 21.00
N PHE A 346 -6.95 6.57 20.77
CA PHE A 346 -5.60 6.31 20.26
C PHE A 346 -4.80 5.40 21.19
N PHE A 347 -4.79 5.67 22.50
CA PHE A 347 -4.09 4.85 23.48
C PHE A 347 -4.72 3.46 23.61
N ARG A 348 -6.05 3.39 23.69
CA ARG A 348 -6.78 2.11 23.80
C ARG A 348 -6.51 1.23 22.58
N THR A 349 -6.64 1.76 21.37
CA THR A 349 -6.38 1.02 20.13
C THR A 349 -4.92 0.59 20.04
N GLY A 350 -3.99 1.51 20.32
CA GLY A 350 -2.55 1.21 20.32
C GLY A 350 -2.17 0.10 21.29
N PHE A 351 -2.72 0.12 22.51
CA PHE A 351 -2.44 -0.87 23.55
C PHE A 351 -3.15 -2.21 23.30
N MET A 352 -4.42 -2.20 22.93
CA MET A 352 -5.22 -3.42 22.78
C MET A 352 -4.85 -4.23 21.54
N TYR A 353 -4.58 -3.56 20.42
CA TYR A 353 -4.44 -4.22 19.12
C TYR A 353 -3.04 -4.11 18.51
N TYR A 354 -2.24 -3.11 18.90
CA TYR A 354 -0.92 -2.85 18.30
C TYR A 354 0.21 -2.82 19.33
N SER A 355 0.05 -3.57 20.43
CA SER A 355 1.00 -3.61 21.56
C SER A 355 2.42 -4.00 21.16
N VAL A 356 2.59 -4.80 20.10
CA VAL A 356 3.91 -5.15 19.55
C VAL A 356 4.71 -3.89 19.20
N ILE A 357 4.08 -2.86 18.63
CA ILE A 357 4.74 -1.59 18.33
C ILE A 357 5.19 -0.90 19.61
N LEU A 358 4.36 -0.89 20.65
CA LEU A 358 4.70 -0.30 21.96
C LEU A 358 5.89 -1.01 22.61
N VAL A 359 5.95 -2.35 22.52
CA VAL A 359 7.08 -3.15 23.00
C VAL A 359 8.36 -2.77 22.25
N LEU A 360 8.31 -2.70 20.92
CA LEU A 360 9.48 -2.33 20.11
C LEU A 360 9.93 -0.88 20.36
N LEU A 361 9.01 0.06 20.55
CA LEU A 361 9.32 1.43 20.95
C LEU A 361 9.98 1.47 22.34
N THR A 362 9.46 0.71 23.29
CA THR A 362 10.04 0.58 24.64
C THR A 362 11.47 0.02 24.56
N LEU A 363 11.71 -0.98 23.72
CA LEU A 363 13.06 -1.52 23.49
C LEU A 363 14.02 -0.47 22.92
N LEU A 364 13.57 0.39 22.00
CA LEU A 364 14.39 1.49 21.50
C LEU A 364 14.75 2.49 22.61
N LEU A 365 13.79 2.84 23.47
CA LEU A 365 14.00 3.74 24.60
C LEU A 365 14.99 3.16 25.61
N VAL A 366 14.80 1.90 26.03
CA VAL A 366 15.68 1.20 26.97
C VAL A 366 17.10 1.08 26.41
N LYS A 367 17.25 0.78 25.11
CA LYS A 367 18.55 0.73 24.44
C LYS A 367 19.11 2.11 24.06
N LYS A 368 18.41 3.20 24.38
CA LYS A 368 18.78 4.59 24.03
C LYS A 368 19.09 4.78 22.54
N ILE A 369 18.37 4.05 21.68
CA ILE A 369 18.57 4.10 20.23
C ILE A 369 17.82 5.31 19.65
N ALA A 370 18.56 6.26 19.08
CA ALA A 370 17.97 7.44 18.46
C ALA A 370 17.16 7.09 17.19
N PHE A 371 15.84 7.27 17.25
CA PHE A 371 14.90 7.07 16.13
C PHE A 371 14.25 8.39 15.64
N VAL A 372 14.29 9.43 16.47
CA VAL A 372 13.45 10.63 16.34
C VAL A 372 13.82 11.53 15.14
N LYS A 373 15.07 11.51 14.69
CA LYS A 373 15.57 12.40 13.61
C LYS A 373 15.61 11.72 12.23
N SER A 374 14.61 10.91 11.89
CA SER A 374 14.58 10.15 10.64
C SER A 374 13.37 10.51 9.78
N LEU A 375 13.49 10.41 8.45
CA LEU A 375 12.37 10.62 7.53
C LEU A 375 11.15 9.77 7.93
N PRO A 376 11.30 8.46 8.23
CA PRO A 376 10.14 7.65 8.60
C PRO A 376 9.44 8.11 9.86
N MET A 377 10.18 8.58 10.87
CA MET A 377 9.57 9.15 12.08
C MET A 377 8.78 10.43 11.76
N LEU A 378 9.34 11.32 10.93
CA LEU A 378 8.65 12.54 10.53
C LEU A 378 7.33 12.20 9.82
N VAL A 379 7.34 11.24 8.90
CA VAL A 379 6.13 10.81 8.17
C VAL A 379 5.10 10.20 9.12
N VAL A 380 5.50 9.24 9.98
CA VAL A 380 4.57 8.60 10.93
C VAL A 380 3.99 9.62 11.92
N GLY A 381 4.82 10.54 12.42
CA GLY A 381 4.37 11.61 13.31
C GLY A 381 3.35 12.52 12.63
N LEU A 382 3.65 13.01 11.42
CA LEU A 382 2.73 13.86 10.66
C LEU A 382 1.44 13.14 10.28
N LEU A 383 1.49 11.85 9.94
CA LEU A 383 0.31 11.04 9.67
C LEU A 383 -0.60 10.97 10.89
N LEU A 384 -0.06 10.59 12.05
CA LEU A 384 -0.82 10.48 13.30
C LEU A 384 -1.41 11.84 13.71
N SER A 385 -0.64 12.92 13.55
CA SER A 385 -1.14 14.28 13.75
C SER A 385 -2.25 14.64 12.77
N GLY A 386 -2.13 14.27 11.50
CA GLY A 386 -3.16 14.50 10.50
C GLY A 386 -4.46 13.74 10.81
N TYR A 387 -4.37 12.48 11.22
CA TYR A 387 -5.52 11.70 11.69
C TYR A 387 -6.18 12.33 12.93
N PHE A 388 -5.37 12.79 13.88
CA PHE A 388 -5.86 13.52 15.05
C PHE A 388 -6.66 14.77 14.64
N VAL A 389 -6.14 15.57 13.72
CA VAL A 389 -6.80 16.78 13.22
C VAL A 389 -8.10 16.45 12.48
N ILE A 390 -8.13 15.36 11.70
CA ILE A 390 -9.36 14.91 11.01
C ILE A 390 -10.45 14.56 12.03
N TYR A 391 -10.12 13.85 13.10
CA TYR A 391 -11.10 13.57 14.17
C TYR A 391 -11.48 14.83 14.96
N LEU A 392 -10.53 15.72 15.23
CA LEU A 392 -10.84 16.96 15.92
C LEU A 392 -11.86 17.79 15.13
N THR A 393 -11.71 17.82 13.80
CA THR A 393 -12.53 18.62 12.88
C THR A 393 -13.71 17.85 12.26
N THR A 394 -13.95 16.59 12.64
CA THR A 394 -15.03 15.80 12.04
C THR A 394 -16.41 16.41 12.34
N PRO A 395 -17.28 16.58 11.32
CA PRO A 395 -18.66 17.01 11.51
C PRO A 395 -19.56 15.90 12.07
N ASN A 396 -19.16 14.64 11.89
CA ASN A 396 -19.87 13.48 12.42
C ASN A 396 -19.75 13.39 13.95
N ASP A 397 -20.62 12.58 14.56
CA ASP A 397 -20.45 12.16 15.95
C ASP A 397 -19.05 11.55 16.14
N LEU A 398 -18.29 12.13 17.09
CA LEU A 398 -16.87 11.82 17.25
C LEU A 398 -16.66 10.39 17.74
N GLU A 399 -17.49 9.94 18.69
CA GLU A 399 -17.36 8.60 19.26
C GLU A 399 -17.68 7.53 18.21
N TRP A 400 -18.77 7.71 17.47
CA TRP A 400 -19.11 6.86 16.33
C TRP A 400 -17.97 6.86 15.31
N HIS A 401 -17.48 8.03 14.88
CA HIS A 401 -16.43 8.10 13.86
C HIS A 401 -15.14 7.39 14.32
N LEU A 402 -14.72 7.60 15.57
CA LEU A 402 -13.57 6.89 16.15
C LEU A 402 -13.80 5.38 16.16
N SER A 403 -14.96 4.92 16.66
CA SER A 403 -15.29 3.48 16.77
C SER A 403 -15.25 2.75 15.42
N GLN A 404 -15.57 3.43 14.31
CA GLN A 404 -15.64 2.81 12.99
C GLN A 404 -14.32 2.87 12.20
N SER A 405 -13.36 3.71 12.58
CA SER A 405 -12.22 4.02 11.71
C SER A 405 -10.84 3.92 12.36
N ILE A 406 -10.71 4.10 13.67
CA ILE A 406 -9.38 4.25 14.31
C ILE A 406 -8.49 3.01 14.14
N GLU A 407 -9.07 1.81 14.23
CA GLU A 407 -8.33 0.55 14.04
C GLU A 407 -7.76 0.46 12.63
N ARG A 408 -8.54 0.89 11.62
CA ARG A 408 -8.11 0.88 10.22
C ARG A 408 -7.00 1.89 9.95
N LEU A 409 -7.03 3.06 10.60
CA LEU A 409 -5.96 4.06 10.47
C LEU A 409 -4.62 3.56 11.04
N PHE A 410 -4.65 2.84 12.16
CA PHE A 410 -3.45 2.19 12.69
C PHE A 410 -2.96 1.07 11.77
N HIS A 411 -3.88 0.29 11.19
CA HIS A 411 -3.55 -0.77 10.22
C HIS A 411 -2.75 -0.25 9.01
N HIS A 412 -3.05 0.94 8.50
CA HIS A 412 -2.33 1.55 7.37
C HIS A 412 -0.83 1.68 7.63
N ILE A 413 -0.43 2.06 8.84
CA ILE A 413 0.97 2.32 9.17
C ILE A 413 1.64 1.13 9.88
N TYR A 414 0.86 0.20 10.41
CA TYR A 414 1.35 -0.87 11.27
C TYR A 414 2.47 -1.71 10.62
N PRO A 415 2.33 -2.22 9.38
CA PRO A 415 3.41 -3.00 8.75
C PRO A 415 4.69 -2.22 8.54
N ALA A 416 4.58 -0.94 8.17
CA ALA A 416 5.72 -0.06 8.00
C ALA A 416 6.43 0.20 9.33
N CYS A 417 5.68 0.51 10.39
CA CYS A 417 6.22 0.69 11.73
C CYS A 417 6.94 -0.58 12.22
N LEU A 418 6.34 -1.75 12.04
CA LEU A 418 6.97 -3.02 12.41
C LEU A 418 8.31 -3.22 11.69
N TYR A 419 8.33 -3.04 10.36
CA TYR A 419 9.56 -3.12 9.56
C TYR A 419 10.63 -2.12 10.04
N LEU A 420 10.28 -0.85 10.19
CA LEU A 420 11.20 0.24 10.54
C LEU A 420 11.80 0.05 11.93
N LEU A 421 10.99 -0.36 12.91
CA LEU A 421 11.44 -0.59 14.28
C LEU A 421 12.35 -1.82 14.37
N LEU A 422 11.97 -2.94 13.74
CA LEU A 422 12.82 -4.14 13.70
C LEU A 422 14.13 -3.85 12.98
N LEU A 423 14.10 -3.15 11.84
CA LEU A 423 15.32 -2.73 11.13
C LEU A 423 16.22 -1.89 12.04
N LYS A 424 15.65 -0.89 12.74
CA LYS A 424 16.41 0.00 13.60
C LYS A 424 17.05 -0.73 14.79
N ILE A 425 16.28 -1.58 15.50
CA ILE A 425 16.79 -2.39 16.62
C ILE A 425 17.94 -3.30 16.15
N SER A 426 17.81 -3.87 14.95
CA SER A 426 18.79 -4.79 14.39
C SER A 426 20.09 -4.09 13.98
N THR A 427 20.00 -2.88 13.43
CA THR A 427 21.19 -2.08 13.04
C THR A 427 22.06 -1.66 14.23
N GLN A 428 21.49 -1.57 15.43
CA GLN A 428 22.17 -1.08 16.64
C GLN A 428 22.48 -2.19 17.64
N SER A 429 22.06 -3.43 17.35
CA SER A 429 22.46 -4.56 18.16
C SER A 429 23.91 -4.91 17.82
N PRO A 430 24.86 -4.92 18.78
CA PRO A 430 26.18 -5.47 18.54
C PRO A 430 25.96 -6.90 18.07
N GLY A 431 26.36 -7.18 16.82
CA GLY A 431 25.98 -8.40 16.14
C GLY A 431 26.27 -9.61 17.02
N PHE A 432 25.29 -10.52 17.11
CA PHE A 432 25.63 -11.92 17.36
C PHE A 432 26.66 -12.27 16.29
N LYS A 433 27.95 -12.29 16.67
CA LYS A 433 28.97 -12.96 15.88
C LYS A 433 28.41 -14.37 15.69
N THR A 434 27.96 -14.67 14.48
CA THR A 434 27.76 -16.06 14.08
C THR A 434 29.09 -16.74 14.34
N VAL A 435 29.13 -17.50 15.43
CA VAL A 435 30.14 -18.52 15.62
C VAL A 435 29.90 -19.47 14.45
N THR A 436 30.72 -19.33 13.41
CA THR A 436 30.97 -20.42 12.48
C THR A 436 31.46 -21.59 13.33
N ILE A 437 30.56 -22.55 13.56
CA ILE A 437 30.93 -23.91 13.94
C ILE A 437 31.13 -24.68 12.65
#